data_AF-A0A0F9FS74-F1
#
_entry.id   AF-A0A0F9FS74-F1
#
_cell.length_a   1.000
_cell.length_b   1.000
_cell.length_c   1.000
_cell.angle_alpha   90.00
_cell.angle_beta   90.00
_cell.angle_gamma   90.00
#
_symmetry.space_group_name_H-M   'P 1'
#
loop_
_entity.id
_entity.type
_entity.pdbx_description
1 polymer ?
#
loop_
_entity_poly.entity_id
_entity_poly.type
_entity_poly.pdbx_seq_one_letter_code
_entity_poly.pdbx_strand_id
1 'polypeptide(L)'
;MKTGVIYKATNKITGKSYIGQSSRTLSARIYEHYRDCKKHNYHFARALRKYKKENWNWCVIVTVPLDNLNEAEKLWIIELDPINDGYN
;
A
#
# COMPACT_ATOMS: atom_id res chain seq x y z
N MET A 1 -22.52 7.29 -3.80
CA MET A 1 -21.49 7.55 -2.75
C MET A 1 -20.11 7.30 -3.35
N LYS A 2 -19.10 8.11 -3.00
CA LYS A 2 -17.72 7.84 -3.42
C LYS A 2 -17.09 6.82 -2.47
N THR A 3 -16.29 5.91 -3.01
CA THR A 3 -15.59 4.86 -2.25
C THR A 3 -14.09 4.97 -2.43
N GLY A 4 -13.34 4.47 -1.45
CA GLY A 4 -11.90 4.24 -1.54
C GLY A 4 -11.57 2.78 -1.23
N VAL A 5 -10.30 2.42 -1.46
CA VAL A 5 -9.77 1.08 -1.23
C VAL A 5 -8.66 1.12 -0.19
N ILE A 6 -8.66 0.14 0.71
CA ILE A 6 -7.47 -0.25 1.47
C ILE A 6 -6.83 -1.41 0.72
N TYR A 7 -5.52 -1.35 0.51
CA TYR A 7 -4.78 -2.36 -0.24
C TYR A 7 -3.52 -2.79 0.49
N LYS A 8 -3.01 -3.97 0.09
CA LYS A 8 -1.74 -4.51 0.54
C LYS A 8 -0.80 -4.72 -0.64
N ALA A 9 0.46 -4.36 -0.47
CA ALA A 9 1.57 -4.68 -1.36
C ALA A 9 2.56 -5.58 -0.64
N THR A 10 2.63 -6.85 -1.01
CA THR A 10 3.54 -7.84 -0.41
C THR A 10 4.74 -8.06 -1.31
N ASN A 11 5.95 -7.95 -0.77
CA ASN A 11 7.17 -8.31 -1.47
C ASN A 11 7.37 -9.83 -1.38
N LYS A 12 7.34 -10.51 -2.53
CA LYS A 12 7.46 -11.97 -2.62
C LYS A 12 8.83 -12.51 -2.20
N ILE A 13 9.87 -11.67 -2.18
CA ILE A 13 11.22 -12.08 -1.79
C ILE A 13 11.39 -12.00 -0.27
N THR A 14 10.87 -10.95 0.36
CA THR A 14 11.08 -10.70 1.79
C THR A 14 9.92 -11.12 2.68
N GLY A 15 8.73 -11.37 2.11
CA GLY A 15 7.49 -11.60 2.86
C GLY A 15 6.85 -10.32 3.45
N LYS A 16 7.61 -9.23 3.53
CA LYS A 16 7.18 -7.95 4.13
C LYS A 16 6.08 -7.27 3.31
N SER A 17 5.20 -6.56 3.98
CA SER A 17 4.03 -5.91 3.36
C SER A 17 3.95 -4.41 3.62
N TYR A 18 3.29 -3.70 2.70
CA TYR A 18 2.85 -2.31 2.85
C TYR A 18 1.33 -2.27 2.76
N ILE A 19 0.68 -1.57 3.68
CA ILE A 19 -0.75 -1.27 3.71
C ILE A 19 -0.93 0.20 3.38
N GLY A 20 -1.84 0.51 2.48
CA GLY A 20 -2.17 1.90 2.20
C GLY A 20 -3.58 2.04 1.70
N GLN A 21 -4.03 3.29 1.67
CA GLN A 21 -5.33 3.65 1.11
C GLN A 21 -5.23 4.37 -0.24
N SER A 22 -6.34 4.32 -0.99
CA SER A 22 -6.54 5.17 -2.17
C SER A 22 -8.00 5.54 -2.33
N SER A 23 -8.27 6.81 -2.62
CA SER A 23 -9.57 7.29 -3.12
C SER A 23 -9.73 7.09 -4.64
N ARG A 24 -8.71 6.55 -5.30
CA ARG A 24 -8.68 6.20 -6.73
C ARG A 24 -8.60 4.68 -6.89
N THR A 25 -8.53 4.22 -8.13
CA THR A 25 -8.26 2.81 -8.41
C THR A 25 -6.88 2.40 -7.89
N LEU A 26 -6.76 1.14 -7.47
CA LEU A 26 -5.48 0.57 -7.06
C LEU A 26 -4.41 0.70 -8.16
N SER A 27 -4.78 0.52 -9.43
CA SER A 27 -3.87 0.68 -10.57
C SER A 27 -3.28 2.09 -10.68
N ALA A 28 -4.11 3.13 -10.48
CA ALA A 28 -3.65 4.51 -10.47
C ALA A 28 -2.69 4.76 -9.30
N ARG A 29 -3.01 4.22 -8.12
CA ARG A 29 -2.16 4.35 -6.93
C ARG A 29 -0.81 3.63 -7.08
N ILE A 30 -0.80 2.45 -7.70
CA ILE A 30 0.43 1.71 -8.01
C ILE A 30 1.31 2.54 -8.96
N TYR A 31 0.72 3.13 -10.00
CA TYR A 31 1.46 4.00 -10.92
C TYR A 31 2.08 5.20 -10.19
N GLU A 32 1.32 5.88 -9.33
CA GLU A 32 1.81 6.98 -8.49
C GLU A 32 2.99 6.54 -7.63
N HIS A 33 2.88 5.41 -6.92
CA HIS A 33 3.98 4.86 -6.11
C HIS A 33 5.27 4.67 -6.90
N TYR A 34 5.21 4.09 -8.10
CA TYR A 34 6.41 3.90 -8.93
C TYR A 34 6.95 5.18 -9.57
N ARG A 35 6.09 6.17 -9.80
CA ARG A 35 6.51 7.50 -10.28
C ARG A 35 7.21 8.27 -9.15
N ASP A 36 6.58 8.28 -7.98
CA ASP A 36 6.93 9.12 -6.84
C ASP A 36 8.06 8.50 -6.01
N CYS A 37 8.26 7.18 -6.06
CA CYS A 37 9.41 6.54 -5.42
C CYS A 37 10.75 7.05 -5.97
N LYS A 38 10.81 7.68 -7.14
CA LYS A 38 12.03 8.30 -7.65
C LYS A 38 12.38 9.62 -6.94
N LYS A 39 11.39 10.24 -6.29
CA LYS A 39 11.50 11.57 -5.67
C LYS A 39 11.48 11.52 -4.15
N HIS A 40 10.89 10.48 -3.56
CA HIS A 40 10.75 10.35 -2.12
C HIS A 40 11.62 9.24 -1.53
N ASN A 41 11.94 9.37 -0.23
CA ASN A 41 12.85 8.47 0.47
C ASN A 41 12.22 7.74 1.67
N TYR A 42 10.89 7.61 1.71
CA TYR A 42 10.21 6.78 2.71
C TYR A 42 10.49 5.28 2.51
N HIS A 43 10.24 4.47 3.54
CA HIS A 43 10.60 3.04 3.58
C HIS A 43 10.09 2.27 2.37
N PHE A 44 8.80 2.41 2.06
CA PHE A 44 8.20 1.77 0.90
C PHE A 44 8.81 2.24 -0.44
N ALA A 45 9.07 3.53 -0.62
CA ALA A 45 9.72 4.04 -1.84
C ALA A 45 11.11 3.42 -2.05
N ARG A 46 11.92 3.28 -0.98
CA ARG A 46 13.22 2.60 -1.04
C ARG A 46 13.06 1.14 -1.45
N ALA A 47 12.08 0.44 -0.90
CA ALA A 47 11.80 -0.95 -1.25
C ALA A 47 11.37 -1.10 -2.72
N LEU A 48 10.49 -0.22 -3.22
CA LEU A 48 10.05 -0.22 -4.62
C LEU A 48 11.20 0.04 -5.60
N ARG A 49 12.23 0.80 -5.21
CA ARG A 49 13.46 0.97 -6.01
C ARG A 49 14.38 -0.23 -5.94
N LYS A 50 14.45 -0.89 -4.78
CA LYS A 50 15.34 -2.04 -4.53
C LYS A 50 14.89 -3.32 -5.23
N TYR A 51 13.59 -3.56 -5.33
CA TYR A 51 13.03 -4.80 -5.86
C TYR A 51 12.23 -4.55 -7.16
N LYS A 52 12.39 -5.45 -8.14
CA LYS A 52 11.65 -5.40 -9.42
C LYS A 52 10.15 -5.40 -9.22
N LYS A 53 9.40 -4.79 -10.15
CA LYS A 53 7.92 -4.73 -10.10
C LYS A 53 7.27 -6.10 -9.99
N GLU A 54 7.81 -7.08 -10.72
CA GLU A 54 7.34 -8.47 -10.69
C GLU A 54 7.45 -9.13 -9.31
N ASN A 55 8.25 -8.59 -8.38
CA ASN A 55 8.40 -9.11 -7.02
C ASN A 55 7.30 -8.65 -6.06
N TRP A 56 6.37 -7.81 -6.52
CA TRP A 56 5.30 -7.28 -5.67
C TRP A 56 3.95 -7.89 -6.03
N ASN A 57 3.26 -8.41 -5.02
CA ASN A 57 1.86 -8.80 -5.12
C ASN A 57 0.98 -7.69 -4.55
N TRP A 58 0.01 -7.22 -5.31
CA TRP A 58 -0.90 -6.15 -4.91
C TRP A 58 -2.33 -6.68 -4.82
N CYS A 59 -3.00 -6.46 -3.70
CA CYS A 59 -4.41 -6.84 -3.54
C CYS A 59 -5.20 -5.76 -2.81
N VAL A 60 -6.48 -5.62 -3.18
CA VAL A 60 -7.45 -4.85 -2.38
C VAL A 60 -7.86 -5.71 -1.20
N ILE A 61 -7.79 -5.14 0.01
CA ILE A 61 -8.27 -5.78 1.24
C ILE A 61 -9.76 -5.49 1.40
N VAL A 62 -10.13 -4.21 1.29
CA VAL A 62 -11.52 -3.77 1.44
C VAL A 62 -11.79 -2.49 0.66
N THR A 63 -13.03 -2.35 0.18
CA THR A 63 -13.57 -1.11 -0.38
C THR A 63 -14.52 -0.51 0.63
N VAL A 64 -14.32 0.75 0.99
CA VAL A 64 -15.12 1.47 2.00
C VAL A 64 -15.60 2.81 1.47
N PRO A 65 -16.68 3.40 2.02
CA PRO A 65 -17.03 4.80 1.78
C PRO A 65 -15.83 5.71 2.10
N LEU A 66 -15.64 6.78 1.33
CA LEU A 66 -14.50 7.69 1.54
C LEU A 66 -14.44 8.26 2.96
N ASP A 67 -15.59 8.53 3.56
CA ASP A 67 -15.69 9.08 4.92
C ASP A 67 -15.13 8.13 5.98
N ASN A 68 -15.05 6.83 5.67
CA ASN A 68 -14.55 5.78 6.55
C ASN A 68 -13.12 5.33 6.20
N LEU A 69 -12.48 5.93 5.18
CA LEU A 69 -11.22 5.43 4.62
C LEU A 69 -10.08 5.46 5.64
N ASN A 70 -9.93 6.58 6.38
CA ASN A 70 -8.88 6.74 7.37
C ASN A 70 -9.05 5.77 8.56
N GLU A 71 -10.28 5.54 9.03
CA GLU A 71 -10.52 4.61 10.13
C GLU A 71 -10.29 3.16 9.69
N ALA A 72 -10.66 2.83 8.44
CA ALA A 72 -10.35 1.53 7.87
C ALA A 72 -8.83 1.31 7.76
N GLU A 73 -8.05 2.31 7.33
CA GLU A 73 -6.59 2.19 7.24
C GLU A 73 -5.95 1.92 8.61
N LYS A 74 -6.37 2.63 9.67
CA LYS A 74 -5.87 2.40 11.03
C LYS A 74 -6.15 0.97 11.51
N LEU A 75 -7.37 0.48 11.29
CA LEU A 75 -7.76 -0.88 11.69
C LEU A 75 -6.88 -1.93 11.01
N TRP A 76 -6.65 -1.81 9.71
CA TRP A 76 -5.86 -2.79 8.96
C TRP A 76 -4.35 -2.69 9.21
N ILE A 77 -3.84 -1.52 9.60
CA ILE A 77 -2.46 -1.39 10.07
C ILE A 77 -2.29 -2.10 11.43
N ILE A 78 -3.24 -1.97 12.35
CA ILE A 78 -3.18 -2.68 13.63
C ILE A 78 -3.27 -4.19 13.41
N GLU A 79 -4.21 -4.65 12.58
CA GLU A 79 -4.48 -6.07 12.36
C GLU A 79 -3.32 -6.82 11.69
N LEU A 80 -2.56 -6.15 10.82
CA LEU A 80 -1.54 -6.79 9.97
C LEU A 80 -0.10 -6.49 10.40
N ASP A 81 0.09 -5.66 11.43
CA ASP A 81 1.38 -5.16 11.94
C ASP A 81 2.46 -4.89 10.86
N PRO A 82 2.16 -4.11 9.80
CA PRO A 82 3.15 -3.77 8.79
C PRO A 82 4.17 -2.73 9.29
N ILE A 83 4.06 -2.28 10.55
CA ILE A 83 4.96 -1.29 11.17
C ILE A 83 6.22 -1.98 11.70
N ASN A 84 6.07 -3.10 12.43
CA ASN A 84 7.22 -3.80 13.01
C ASN A 84 7.90 -4.76 12.01
N ASP A 85 7.16 -5.29 11.02
CA ASP A 85 7.69 -6.22 10.02
C ASP A 85 7.25 -5.92 8.57
N GLY A 86 7.12 -4.63 8.23
CA GLY A 86 6.67 -4.21 6.89
C GLY A 86 7.41 -2.99 6.33
N TYR A 87 6.71 -2.25 5.48
CA TYR A 87 7.20 -1.04 4.83
C TYR A 87 6.38 0.22 5.17
N ASN A 88 5.42 0.09 6.08
CA ASN A 88 4.62 1.20 6.60
C ASN A 88 5.44 2.11 7.50
#